data_AF-A0A401PXL4-F1
#
_entry.id   AF-A0A401PXL4-F1
#
_cell.length_a   1.000
_cell.length_b   1.000
_cell.length_c   1.000
_cell.angle_alpha   90.00
_cell.angle_beta   90.00
_cell.angle_gamma   90.00
#
_symmetry.space_group_name_H-M   'P 1'
#
loop_
_entity.id
_entity.type
_entity.pdbx_description
1 polymer ?
#
loop_
_entity_poly.entity_id
_entity_poly.type
_entity_poly.pdbx_seq_one_letter_code
_entity_poly.pdbx_strand_id
1 'polypeptide(L)'
;MITSFLVSGWEKCFDWDEYLIETGTMTAPASLLIRDIPYHGFEPGMKLEAVDLMEPRLICVATVTRVVNRLLRIHFDGWDDEYDQWVDCESPDVYPVGWCELTGYQLQMPVAPASEKPVTKLMETTKIKRMPYGKKKRKLLMAKRGTKGQPGELLESEETEDPPEGESKKGFIAF
;
A
#
# COMPACT_ATOMS: atom_id res chain seq x y z
N MET A 1 33.42 12.01 11.65
CA MET A 1 33.03 13.43 11.72
C MET A 1 31.52 13.44 11.75
N ILE A 2 30.91 13.61 12.93
CA ILE A 2 29.45 13.59 13.10
C ILE A 2 29.00 15.05 13.16
N THR A 3 28.21 15.45 12.18
CA THR A 3 27.60 16.77 12.08
C THR A 3 26.54 16.94 13.16
N SER A 4 26.68 18.02 13.93
CA SER A 4 25.81 18.44 15.02
C SER A 4 24.46 18.93 14.47
N PHE A 5 23.37 18.36 14.97
CA PHE A 5 22.06 19.02 14.93
C PHE A 5 21.82 19.65 16.31
N LEU A 6 21.86 20.98 16.36
CA LEU A 6 21.50 21.76 17.53
C LEU A 6 19.98 21.73 17.71
N VAL A 7 19.51 21.10 18.79
CA VAL A 7 18.13 21.27 19.26
C VAL A 7 18.00 22.66 19.88
N SER A 8 17.00 23.42 19.43
CA SER A 8 16.75 24.81 19.80
C SER A 8 16.60 25.00 21.32
N GLY A 9 17.48 25.83 21.90
CA GLY A 9 17.43 26.28 23.30
C GLY A 9 18.62 25.88 24.16
N TRP A 10 19.46 24.94 23.70
CA TRP A 10 20.66 24.50 24.42
C TRP A 10 21.91 24.96 23.64
N GLU A 11 22.63 25.94 24.18
CA GLU A 11 23.91 26.41 23.61
C GLU A 11 25.04 25.35 23.72
N LYS A 12 24.76 24.22 24.38
CA LYS A 12 25.67 23.09 24.63
C LYS A 12 25.03 21.77 24.20
N CYS A 13 25.86 20.73 24.01
CA CYS A 13 25.37 19.35 23.90
C CYS A 13 24.53 19.00 25.13
N PHE A 14 23.39 18.35 24.92
CA PHE A 14 22.51 17.93 25.99
C PHE A 14 23.14 16.77 26.79
N ASP A 15 23.12 16.89 28.12
CA ASP A 15 23.59 15.88 29.05
C ASP A 15 22.46 15.51 30.04
N TRP A 16 22.17 14.22 30.16
CA TRP A 16 21.08 13.74 31.02
C TRP A 16 21.38 13.93 32.51
N ASP A 17 22.63 13.75 32.95
CA ASP A 17 23.00 13.86 34.36
C ASP A 17 22.89 15.33 34.80
N GLU A 18 23.38 16.27 33.98
CA GLU A 18 23.20 17.71 34.22
C GLU A 18 21.71 18.08 34.27
N TYR A 19 20.91 17.64 33.30
CA TYR A 19 19.47 17.92 33.25
C TYR A 19 18.71 17.42 34.49
N LEU A 20 18.99 16.19 34.95
CA LEU A 20 18.33 15.62 36.12
C LEU A 20 18.69 16.37 37.40
N ILE A 21 19.95 16.78 37.54
CA ILE A 21 20.42 17.61 38.67
C ILE A 21 19.74 18.98 38.64
N GLU A 22 19.76 19.68 37.50
CA GLU A 22 19.17 21.03 37.35
C GLU A 22 17.66 21.04 37.60
N THR A 23 16.95 20.00 37.15
CA THR A 23 15.49 19.89 37.33
C THR A 23 15.09 19.28 38.67
N GLY A 24 16.02 18.69 39.42
CA GLY A 24 15.73 17.97 40.66
C GLY A 24 14.85 16.72 40.46
N THR A 25 14.94 16.11 39.27
CA THR A 25 14.11 14.94 38.90
C THR A 25 14.91 13.64 38.92
N MET A 26 14.21 12.50 38.78
CA MET A 26 14.80 11.17 38.75
C MET A 26 14.34 10.39 37.52
N THR A 27 15.18 9.48 37.04
CA THR A 27 14.83 8.61 35.91
C THR A 27 13.80 7.57 36.31
N ALA A 28 12.94 7.19 35.36
CA ALA A 28 12.08 6.04 35.54
C ALA A 28 12.93 4.76 35.67
N PRO A 29 12.66 3.87 36.63
CA PRO A 29 13.39 2.62 36.76
C PRO A 29 13.32 1.79 35.48
N ALA A 30 14.49 1.33 35.03
CA ALA A 30 14.68 0.46 33.89
C ALA A 30 13.78 -0.79 33.88
N SER A 31 13.40 -1.29 35.06
CA SER A 31 12.54 -2.44 35.29
C SER A 31 11.09 -2.23 34.88
N LEU A 32 10.64 -0.98 34.70
CA LEU A 32 9.29 -0.67 34.22
C LEU A 32 9.16 -0.75 32.69
N LEU A 33 10.29 -0.87 31.97
CA LEU A 33 10.31 -0.94 30.52
C LEU A 33 10.20 -2.39 30.05
N ILE A 34 9.37 -2.64 29.04
CA ILE A 34 9.33 -3.92 28.32
C ILE A 34 10.62 -4.04 27.50
N ARG A 35 11.36 -5.12 27.71
CA ARG A 35 12.70 -5.34 27.11
C ARG A 35 12.79 -6.60 26.27
N ASP A 36 11.68 -7.30 26.07
CA ASP A 36 11.67 -8.48 25.20
C ASP A 36 11.95 -8.05 23.76
N ILE A 37 12.86 -8.78 23.11
CA ILE A 37 13.28 -8.55 21.73
C ILE A 37 12.93 -9.82 20.97
N PRO A 38 11.77 -9.85 20.28
CA PRO A 38 11.38 -11.03 19.52
C PRO A 38 12.33 -11.25 18.34
N TYR A 39 12.42 -12.49 17.87
CA TYR A 39 13.11 -12.78 16.61
C TYR A 39 12.23 -12.36 15.43
N HIS A 40 12.34 -11.11 15.02
CA HIS A 40 11.48 -10.48 14.01
C HIS A 40 12.00 -10.60 12.57
N GLY A 41 13.27 -10.98 12.36
CA GLY A 41 13.83 -11.22 11.02
C GLY A 41 14.12 -9.99 10.15
N PHE A 42 13.68 -8.80 10.53
CA PHE A 42 14.05 -7.55 9.83
C PHE A 42 15.56 -7.28 9.82
N GLU A 43 16.06 -6.85 8.67
CA GLU A 43 17.44 -6.39 8.47
C GLU A 43 17.46 -5.05 7.70
N PRO A 44 18.47 -4.19 7.91
CA PRO A 44 18.66 -3.00 7.10
C PRO A 44 18.75 -3.33 5.60
N GLY A 45 18.06 -2.55 4.78
CA GLY A 45 17.96 -2.71 3.33
C GLY A 45 16.72 -3.48 2.86
N MET A 46 16.00 -4.18 3.75
CA MET A 46 14.76 -4.86 3.40
C MET A 46 13.69 -3.87 2.93
N LYS A 47 12.96 -4.27 1.87
CA LYS A 47 11.85 -3.53 1.28
C LYS A 47 10.53 -3.99 1.86
N LEU A 48 9.62 -3.05 2.08
CA LEU A 48 8.29 -3.28 2.65
C LEU A 48 7.32 -2.19 2.21
N GLU A 49 6.06 -2.34 2.60
CA GLU A 49 5.03 -1.32 2.45
C GLU A 49 4.69 -0.78 3.85
N ALA A 50 4.69 0.53 4.07
CA ALA A 50 4.44 1.12 5.39
C ALA A 50 3.42 2.25 5.32
N VAL A 51 2.59 2.36 6.36
CA VAL A 51 1.71 3.53 6.55
C VAL A 51 2.57 4.75 6.87
N ASP A 52 2.25 5.90 6.26
CA ASP A 52 2.78 7.17 6.73
C ASP A 52 2.03 7.60 8.00
N LEU A 53 2.68 7.59 9.16
CA LEU A 53 2.06 7.95 10.43
C LEU A 53 1.62 9.43 10.51
N MET A 54 2.17 10.31 9.66
CA MET A 54 1.74 11.71 9.55
C MET A 54 0.54 11.87 8.62
N GLU A 55 0.41 11.00 7.62
CA GLU A 55 -0.76 10.90 6.75
C GLU A 55 -1.26 9.45 6.64
N PRO A 56 -1.99 8.91 7.65
CA PRO A 56 -2.32 7.47 7.74
C PRO A 56 -3.22 6.91 6.62
N ARG A 57 -3.61 7.75 5.67
CA ARG A 57 -4.29 7.34 4.43
C ARG A 57 -3.33 6.80 3.39
N LEU A 58 -2.03 7.10 3.50
CA LEU A 58 -1.01 6.69 2.57
C LEU A 58 -0.33 5.42 3.05
N ILE A 59 -0.17 4.47 2.12
CA ILE A 59 0.75 3.35 2.27
C ILE A 59 1.81 3.52 1.19
N CYS A 60 3.07 3.51 1.58
CA CYS A 60 4.19 3.91 0.75
C CYS A 60 5.18 2.76 0.59
N VAL A 61 5.91 2.76 -0.54
CA VAL A 61 7.12 1.93 -0.68
C VAL A 61 8.16 2.44 0.31
N ALA A 62 8.68 1.53 1.12
CA ALA A 62 9.63 1.90 2.16
C ALA A 62 10.74 0.85 2.36
N THR A 63 11.80 1.30 3.03
CA THR A 63 13.00 0.54 3.31
C THR A 63 13.33 0.59 4.79
N VAL A 64 13.69 -0.54 5.39
CA VAL A 64 14.29 -0.55 6.73
C VAL A 64 15.70 0.01 6.65
N THR A 65 15.96 1.18 7.23
CA THR A 65 17.32 1.78 7.23
C THR A 65 18.11 1.46 8.49
N ARG A 66 17.43 1.18 9.60
CA ARG A 66 18.07 0.82 10.87
C ARG A 66 17.20 -0.10 11.70
N VAL A 67 17.84 -0.99 12.45
CA VAL A 67 17.21 -1.86 13.45
C VAL A 67 17.91 -1.60 14.78
N VAL A 68 17.14 -1.29 15.83
CA VAL A 68 17.61 -1.10 17.20
C VAL A 68 16.70 -1.91 18.11
N ASN A 69 17.13 -3.14 18.43
CA ASN A 69 16.27 -4.12 19.10
C ASN A 69 14.94 -4.26 18.31
N ARG A 70 13.79 -4.11 18.98
CA ARG A 70 12.46 -4.13 18.37
C ARG A 70 12.09 -2.88 17.57
N LEU A 71 12.90 -1.82 17.59
CA LEU A 71 12.59 -0.55 16.92
C LEU A 71 13.23 -0.50 15.53
N LEU A 72 12.41 -0.23 14.52
CA LEU A 72 12.79 -0.14 13.11
C LEU A 72 12.75 1.33 12.66
N ARG A 73 13.81 1.80 11.99
CA ARG A 73 13.78 3.06 11.25
C ARG A 73 13.34 2.75 9.83
N ILE A 74 12.20 3.31 9.44
CA ILE A 74 11.57 3.14 8.13
C ILE A 74 11.80 4.40 7.32
N HIS A 75 12.40 4.24 6.16
CA HIS A 75 12.59 5.30 5.17
C HIS A 75 11.59 5.15 4.04
N PHE A 76 10.96 6.25 3.64
CA PHE A 76 10.05 6.26 2.49
C PHE A 76 10.84 6.55 1.22
N ASP A 77 10.85 5.60 0.28
CA ASP A 77 11.71 5.67 -0.89
C ASP A 77 11.38 6.91 -1.74
N GLY A 78 12.40 7.72 -2.04
CA GLY A 78 12.27 8.96 -2.82
C GLY A 78 11.98 10.21 -1.98
N TRP A 79 11.83 10.07 -0.66
CA TRP A 79 11.69 11.19 0.27
C TRP A 79 13.01 11.49 0.99
N ASP A 80 13.05 12.64 1.66
CA ASP A 80 14.19 13.02 2.51
C ASP A 80 14.20 12.18 3.80
N ASP A 81 15.37 11.99 4.41
CA ASP A 81 15.50 11.17 5.62
C ASP A 81 14.92 11.85 6.87
N GLU A 82 14.59 13.15 6.78
CA GLU A 82 13.76 13.89 7.74
C GLU A 82 12.35 13.29 7.92
N TYR A 83 11.85 12.56 6.92
CA TYR A 83 10.54 11.89 6.98
C TYR A 83 10.62 10.44 7.50
N ASP A 84 11.81 9.95 7.85
CA ASP A 84 11.97 8.60 8.37
C ASP A 84 11.23 8.43 9.70
N GLN A 85 10.55 7.29 9.85
CA GLN A 85 9.72 6.99 11.01
C GLN A 85 10.29 5.84 11.82
N TRP A 86 10.25 5.98 13.14
CA TRP A 86 10.57 4.89 14.06
C TRP A 86 9.30 4.13 14.43
N VAL A 87 9.27 2.84 14.11
CA VAL A 87 8.13 1.96 14.38
C VAL A 87 8.58 0.69 15.08
N ASP A 88 7.66 0.06 15.80
CA ASP A 88 7.91 -1.25 16.39
C ASP A 88 7.93 -2.37 15.33
N CYS A 89 8.72 -3.42 15.54
CA CYS A 89 8.77 -4.56 14.62
C CYS A 89 7.47 -5.36 14.58
N GLU A 90 6.60 -5.23 15.58
CA GLU A 90 5.26 -5.82 15.62
C GLU A 90 4.16 -4.80 15.30
N SER A 91 4.54 -3.63 14.75
CA SER A 91 3.58 -2.60 14.37
C SER A 91 2.58 -3.12 13.33
N PRO A 92 1.26 -2.85 13.48
CA PRO A 92 0.27 -3.20 12.48
C PRO A 92 0.37 -2.34 11.21
N ASP A 93 1.21 -1.31 11.22
CA ASP A 93 1.36 -0.32 10.16
C ASP A 93 2.51 -0.64 9.18
N VAL A 94 3.11 -1.83 9.30
CA VAL A 94 4.20 -2.34 8.45
C VAL A 94 3.77 -3.63 7.79
N TYR A 95 3.85 -3.70 6.46
CA TYR A 95 3.34 -4.79 5.66
C TYR A 95 4.41 -5.38 4.72
N PRO A 96 4.33 -6.68 4.40
CA PRO A 96 5.20 -7.27 3.39
C PRO A 96 4.91 -6.67 2.00
N VAL A 97 5.90 -6.75 1.12
CA VAL A 97 5.74 -6.36 -0.29
C VAL A 97 4.59 -7.16 -0.94
N GLY A 98 3.67 -6.46 -1.61
CA GLY A 98 2.50 -7.02 -2.27
C GLY A 98 1.21 -6.94 -1.43
N TRP A 99 1.25 -6.40 -0.21
CA TRP A 99 0.07 -6.32 0.65
C TRP A 99 -1.02 -5.41 0.06
N CYS A 100 -0.64 -4.25 -0.48
CA CYS A 100 -1.57 -3.33 -1.14
C CYS A 100 -2.23 -3.97 -2.36
N GLU A 101 -1.46 -4.71 -3.17
CA GLU A 101 -1.99 -5.44 -4.33
C GLU A 101 -3.01 -6.50 -3.88
N LEU A 102 -2.71 -7.25 -2.81
CA LEU A 102 -3.58 -8.30 -2.27
C LEU A 102 -4.89 -7.75 -1.71
N THR A 103 -4.84 -6.61 -1.02
CA THR A 103 -5.97 -6.06 -0.26
C THR A 103 -6.76 -5.00 -1.03
N GLY A 104 -6.25 -4.53 -2.17
CA GLY A 104 -6.85 -3.49 -2.99
C GLY A 104 -6.58 -2.07 -2.50
N TYR A 105 -5.65 -1.89 -1.56
CA TYR A 105 -5.19 -0.56 -1.15
C TYR A 105 -4.25 0.04 -2.20
N GLN A 106 -4.22 1.37 -2.28
CA GLN A 106 -3.35 2.08 -3.21
C GLN A 106 -1.97 2.28 -2.59
N LEU A 107 -0.96 1.63 -3.19
CA LEU A 107 0.44 1.86 -2.87
C LEU A 107 0.93 3.17 -3.52
N GLN A 108 1.57 4.04 -2.72
CA GLN A 108 2.23 5.25 -3.22
C GLN A 108 3.58 4.89 -3.83
N MET A 109 3.78 5.36 -5.07
CA MET A 109 5.05 5.16 -5.77
C MET A 109 6.14 6.08 -5.20
N PRO A 110 7.41 5.64 -5.22
CA PRO A 110 8.54 6.50 -4.87
C PRO A 110 8.56 7.79 -5.71
N VAL A 111 8.91 8.91 -5.08
CA VAL A 111 9.10 10.17 -5.78
C VAL A 111 10.37 10.05 -6.64
N ALA A 112 10.26 10.37 -7.93
CA ALA A 112 11.42 10.38 -8.82
C ALA A 112 12.39 11.49 -8.35
N PRO A 113 13.71 11.23 -8.30
CA PRO A 113 14.66 12.27 -8.00
C PRO A 113 14.52 13.38 -9.04
N ALA A 114 14.36 14.62 -8.57
CA ALA A 114 14.20 15.78 -9.43
C ALA A 114 15.44 15.93 -10.33
N SER A 115 15.38 15.43 -11.56
CA SER A 115 16.40 15.70 -12.56
C SER A 115 16.38 17.20 -12.87
N GLU A 116 17.51 17.89 -12.68
CA GLU A 116 17.73 19.22 -13.25
C GLU A 116 17.46 19.16 -14.76
N LYS A 117 16.54 19.99 -15.26
CA LYS A 117 16.17 20.01 -16.69
C LYS A 117 17.20 20.81 -17.50
N PRO A 118 17.52 20.37 -18.73
CA PRO A 118 17.58 21.27 -19.88
C PRO A 118 16.36 21.10 -20.80
N VAL A 119 16.15 22.10 -21.64
CA VAL A 119 14.89 22.58 -22.24
C VAL A 119 14.48 21.85 -23.54
N THR A 120 13.15 21.78 -23.77
CA THR A 120 12.37 21.58 -25.01
C THR A 120 12.62 20.39 -25.97
N LYS A 121 11.55 19.59 -26.20
CA LYS A 121 10.79 19.59 -27.48
C LYS A 121 9.43 18.88 -27.31
N LEU A 122 8.35 19.62 -27.49
CA LEU A 122 7.03 19.06 -27.76
C LEU A 122 7.11 18.37 -29.13
N MET A 123 7.06 17.03 -29.16
CA MET A 123 6.79 16.31 -30.41
C MET A 123 5.29 16.10 -30.55
N GLU A 124 4.74 16.77 -31.55
CA GLU A 124 3.36 16.65 -32.01
C GLU A 124 2.97 15.19 -32.29
N THR A 125 1.82 14.80 -31.75
CA THR A 125 1.16 13.53 -32.03
C THR A 125 0.68 13.48 -33.48
N THR A 126 1.29 12.63 -34.31
CA THR A 126 0.72 12.27 -35.61
C THR A 126 -0.03 10.94 -35.53
N LYS A 127 -1.36 11.06 -35.37
CA LYS A 127 -2.45 10.25 -35.97
C LYS A 127 -2.50 8.73 -35.74
N ILE A 128 -3.44 8.30 -34.89
CA ILE A 128 -4.19 7.04 -35.08
C ILE A 128 -5.65 7.39 -35.37
N LYS A 129 -6.10 7.17 -36.61
CA LYS A 129 -7.51 7.29 -37.01
C LYS A 129 -8.28 6.06 -36.54
N ARG A 130 -9.24 6.25 -35.63
CA ARG A 130 -10.26 5.26 -35.28
C ARG A 130 -11.32 5.21 -36.40
N MET A 131 -11.64 4.02 -36.92
CA MET A 131 -12.76 3.83 -37.86
C MET A 131 -14.10 3.82 -37.10
N PRO A 132 -15.12 4.56 -37.54
CA PRO A 132 -16.45 4.50 -36.93
C PRO A 132 -17.32 3.43 -37.60
N TYR A 133 -17.90 2.53 -36.79
CA TYR A 133 -18.94 1.60 -37.21
C TYR A 133 -20.27 2.35 -37.41
N GLY A 134 -20.68 2.55 -38.65
CA GLY A 134 -21.94 3.19 -39.03
C GLY A 134 -22.95 2.19 -39.61
N LYS A 135 -24.13 2.08 -38.98
CA LYS A 135 -25.32 1.37 -39.48
C LYS A 135 -25.90 2.08 -40.71
N LYS A 136 -26.29 1.36 -41.79
CA LYS A 136 -27.42 1.76 -42.68
C LYS A 136 -27.93 0.63 -43.59
N LYS A 137 -29.25 0.43 -43.55
CA LYS A 137 -30.07 -0.48 -44.36
C LYS A 137 -30.12 -0.08 -45.84
N ARG A 138 -30.23 -1.06 -46.75
CA ARG A 138 -30.91 -0.93 -48.07
C ARG A 138 -31.66 -2.23 -48.44
N LYS A 139 -32.85 -2.06 -49.04
CA LYS A 139 -33.85 -3.06 -49.44
C LYS A 139 -33.51 -3.75 -50.78
N LEU A 140 -33.73 -5.07 -50.78
CA LEU A 140 -34.34 -6.00 -51.77
C LEU A 140 -34.00 -5.90 -53.27
N LEU A 141 -33.49 -7.02 -53.83
CA LEU A 141 -33.98 -7.61 -55.08
C LEU A 141 -33.92 -9.15 -54.99
N MET A 142 -34.89 -9.81 -55.63
CA MET A 142 -35.23 -11.23 -55.52
C MET A 142 -34.32 -12.18 -56.29
N ALA A 143 -34.15 -13.40 -55.76
CA ALA A 143 -33.97 -14.60 -56.58
C ALA A 143 -34.74 -15.78 -55.95
N LYS A 144 -35.76 -16.25 -56.68
CA LYS A 144 -36.60 -17.41 -56.37
C LYS A 144 -35.91 -18.72 -56.74
N ARG A 145 -36.08 -19.75 -55.91
CA ARG A 145 -36.22 -21.21 -56.20
C ARG A 145 -36.41 -21.88 -54.81
N GLY A 146 -37.62 -22.21 -54.35
CA GLY A 146 -38.32 -23.51 -54.52
C GLY A 146 -37.48 -24.66 -53.93
N THR A 147 -37.85 -25.43 -52.88
CA THR A 147 -39.15 -26.06 -52.56
C THR A 147 -39.17 -26.66 -51.13
N LYS A 148 -40.38 -26.63 -50.55
CA LYS A 148 -41.02 -27.25 -49.36
C LYS A 148 -40.35 -28.43 -48.59
N GLY A 149 -40.53 -28.40 -47.26
CA GLY A 149 -40.58 -29.58 -46.37
C GLY A 149 -40.57 -29.23 -44.87
N GLN A 150 -41.64 -29.54 -44.14
CA GLN A 150 -41.82 -29.53 -42.66
C GLN A 150 -42.50 -30.90 -42.33
N PRO A 151 -42.69 -31.32 -41.06
CA PRO A 151 -41.96 -31.08 -39.80
C PRO A 151 -41.70 -32.39 -39.01
N GLY A 152 -41.07 -32.30 -37.83
CA GLY A 152 -41.10 -33.31 -36.77
C GLY A 152 -39.96 -33.07 -35.78
N GLU A 153 -40.05 -33.34 -34.48
CA GLU A 153 -41.12 -33.66 -33.52
C GLU A 153 -40.39 -33.69 -32.15
N LEU A 154 -41.02 -33.17 -31.07
CA LEU A 154 -40.76 -33.48 -29.64
C LEU A 154 -39.34 -33.16 -29.06
N LEU A 155 -39.11 -32.77 -27.80
CA LEU A 155 -39.85 -32.85 -26.54
C LEU A 155 -39.29 -31.79 -25.56
N GLU A 156 -40.16 -31.27 -24.70
CA GLU A 156 -39.87 -30.46 -23.50
C GLU A 156 -39.18 -31.26 -22.39
N SER A 157 -38.43 -30.56 -21.53
CA SER A 157 -38.58 -30.69 -20.07
C SER A 157 -37.91 -29.52 -19.33
N GLU A 158 -38.72 -28.76 -18.59
CA GLU A 158 -38.38 -27.93 -17.42
C GLU A 158 -37.94 -28.86 -16.25
N GLU A 159 -37.38 -28.50 -15.08
CA GLU A 159 -37.68 -27.50 -14.02
C GLU A 159 -36.57 -27.70 -12.92
N THR A 160 -35.99 -26.65 -12.28
CA THR A 160 -36.10 -26.22 -10.83
C THR A 160 -35.70 -27.29 -9.76
N GLU A 161 -35.04 -27.06 -8.61
CA GLU A 161 -35.03 -26.03 -7.55
C GLU A 161 -33.73 -26.10 -6.67
N ASP A 162 -33.44 -25.04 -5.91
CA ASP A 162 -32.64 -24.97 -4.64
C ASP A 162 -33.62 -24.57 -3.49
N PRO A 163 -33.27 -24.55 -2.18
CA PRO A 163 -32.41 -25.36 -1.28
C PRO A 163 -33.19 -25.82 0.00
N PRO A 164 -32.55 -26.24 1.12
CA PRO A 164 -32.74 -25.43 2.34
C PRO A 164 -31.57 -25.33 3.35
N GLU A 165 -31.81 -24.35 4.21
CA GLU A 165 -31.17 -23.69 5.36
C GLU A 165 -30.66 -24.55 6.54
N GLY A 166 -29.74 -23.97 7.33
CA GLY A 166 -29.37 -24.43 8.68
C GLY A 166 -28.46 -23.46 9.44
N GLU A 167 -29.07 -22.60 10.27
CA GLU A 167 -28.40 -21.75 11.29
C GLU A 167 -27.83 -22.59 12.46
N SER A 168 -26.72 -22.14 13.06
CA SER A 168 -26.61 -22.11 14.54
C SER A 168 -25.52 -21.14 15.02
N LYS A 169 -25.93 -20.25 15.93
CA LYS A 169 -25.12 -19.25 16.66
C LYS A 169 -24.31 -19.91 17.78
N LYS A 170 -23.16 -19.30 18.12
CA LYS A 170 -22.73 -18.83 19.48
C LYS A 170 -21.20 -18.90 19.66
N GLY A 171 -20.62 -17.82 20.21
CA GLY A 171 -19.36 -17.92 20.96
C GLY A 171 -18.41 -16.74 20.79
N PHE A 172 -18.67 -15.65 21.50
CA PHE A 172 -17.69 -14.61 21.83
C PHE A 172 -16.68 -15.18 22.85
N ILE A 173 -15.36 -15.07 22.61
CA ILE A 173 -14.36 -14.87 23.67
C ILE A 173 -13.23 -14.01 23.09
N ALA A 174 -12.93 -12.90 23.77
CA ALA A 174 -11.80 -12.02 23.50
C ALA A 174 -10.56 -12.52 24.27
N PHE A 175 -9.41 -12.44 23.61
CA PHE A 175 -8.09 -12.22 24.22
C PHE A 175 -7.37 -11.20 23.34
#